data_AF-A0A973WS57-F1
#
_entry.id   AF-A0A973WS57-F1
#
_cell.length_a   1.000
_cell.length_b   1.000
_cell.length_c   1.000
_cell.angle_alpha   90.00
_cell.angle_beta   90.00
_cell.angle_gamma   90.00
#
_symmetry.space_group_name_H-M   'P 1'
#
loop_
_entity.id
_entity.type
_entity.pdbx_description
1 polymer ?
#
loop_
_entity_poly.entity_id
_entity_poly.type
_entity_poly.pdbx_seq_one_letter_code
_entity_poly.pdbx_strand_id
1 'polypeptide(L)'
;MDWLQFIAALVGHIAWPSVIIVLFIILRKHMGALADRMLEFSFGGAKILFDKELKKGAEIIEHSPLPRPEQRLEPPHVDDDDQFHTSNLNRSLLAGRAGTSKSAVQILAALEQIDDLLYKIGDEMGIDAALASSVIFSLAAQKKVPQSVVKLYGALRDARNVIAHTQALPDKTEAQEFLRQAGYVMAFLTEVWESLKKRPRG
;
A
#
# COMPACT_ATOMS: atom_id res chain seq x y z
N MET A 1 33.82 -60.45 -27.83
CA MET A 1 33.40 -59.77 -26.60
C MET A 1 32.21 -60.51 -26.05
N ASP A 2 32.15 -60.66 -24.73
CA ASP A 2 31.08 -61.38 -24.07
C ASP A 2 29.78 -60.57 -24.15
N TRP A 3 28.67 -61.17 -24.57
CA TRP A 3 27.39 -60.48 -24.74
C TRP A 3 26.92 -59.80 -23.44
N LEU A 4 27.30 -60.38 -22.29
CA LEU A 4 27.07 -59.82 -20.96
C LEU A 4 27.85 -58.53 -20.71
N GLN A 5 29.06 -58.39 -21.25
CA GLN A 5 29.86 -57.16 -21.10
C GLN A 5 29.25 -55.98 -21.86
N PHE A 6 28.60 -56.24 -23.00
CA PHE A 6 27.89 -55.20 -23.75
C PHE A 6 26.68 -54.65 -22.98
N ILE A 7 25.85 -55.54 -22.41
CA ILE A 7 24.69 -55.13 -21.61
C ILE A 7 25.15 -54.33 -20.37
N ALA A 8 26.22 -54.78 -19.70
CA ALA A 8 26.77 -54.07 -18.55
C ALA A 8 27.24 -52.64 -18.91
N ALA A 9 27.94 -52.48 -20.04
CA ALA A 9 28.40 -51.17 -20.50
C ALA A 9 27.23 -50.24 -20.88
N LEU A 10 26.22 -50.77 -21.56
CA LEU A 10 25.03 -50.01 -21.96
C LEU A 10 24.23 -49.53 -20.73
N VAL A 11 24.01 -50.42 -19.76
CA VAL A 11 23.33 -50.07 -18.50
C VAL A 11 24.14 -49.03 -17.73
N GLY A 12 25.46 -49.14 -17.70
CA GLY A 12 26.34 -48.16 -17.06
C GLY A 12 26.19 -46.74 -17.61
N HIS A 13 26.06 -46.59 -18.93
CA HIS A 13 25.87 -45.28 -19.56
C HIS A 13 24.45 -44.70 -19.41
N ILE A 14 23.43 -45.55 -19.30
CA ILE A 14 22.02 -45.11 -19.14
C ILE A 14 21.68 -44.82 -17.67
N ALA A 15 22.29 -45.54 -16.74
CA ALA A 15 22.00 -45.41 -15.31
C ALA A 15 22.23 -43.98 -14.81
N TRP A 16 23.33 -43.34 -15.22
CA TRP A 16 23.69 -42.02 -14.74
C TRP A 16 22.72 -40.89 -15.18
N PRO A 17 22.39 -40.74 -16.48
CA PRO A 17 21.34 -39.80 -16.91
C PRO A 17 19.98 -40.07 -16.25
N SER A 18 19.62 -41.35 -16.05
CA SER A 18 18.37 -41.71 -15.36
C SER A 18 18.34 -41.19 -13.92
N VAL A 19 19.45 -41.35 -13.18
CA VAL A 19 19.57 -40.82 -11.81
C VAL A 19 19.42 -39.30 -11.79
N ILE A 20 20.05 -38.58 -12.73
CA ILE A 20 19.93 -37.13 -12.83
C ILE A 20 18.48 -36.70 -13.08
N ILE A 21 17.78 -37.37 -14.01
CA ILE A 21 16.37 -37.08 -14.32
C ILE A 21 15.49 -37.32 -13.09
N VAL A 22 15.66 -38.46 -12.41
CA VAL A 22 14.89 -38.78 -11.20
C VAL A 22 15.17 -37.77 -10.09
N LEU A 23 16.45 -37.42 -9.86
CA LEU A 23 16.85 -36.41 -8.89
C LEU A 23 16.23 -35.04 -9.20
N PHE A 24 16.25 -34.62 -10.47
CA PHE A 24 15.65 -33.37 -10.91
C PHE A 24 14.13 -33.35 -10.69
N ILE A 25 13.44 -34.46 -10.97
CA ILE A 25 11.99 -34.59 -10.71
C ILE A 25 11.67 -34.49 -9.22
N ILE A 26 12.46 -35.15 -8.37
CA ILE A 26 12.30 -35.08 -6.90
C ILE A 26 12.54 -33.65 -6.40
N LEU A 27 13.64 -33.03 -6.84
CA LEU A 27 14.00 -31.66 -6.44
C LEU A 27 12.92 -30.65 -6.86
N ARG A 28 12.39 -30.77 -8.08
CA ARG A 28 11.32 -29.90 -8.59
C ARG A 28 10.06 -29.99 -7.71
N LYS A 29 9.70 -31.19 -7.24
CA LYS A 29 8.55 -31.37 -6.32
C LYS A 29 8.79 -30.67 -4.98
N HIS A 30 9.99 -30.77 -4.41
CA HIS A 30 10.31 -30.13 -3.14
C HIS A 30 10.41 -28.60 -3.25
N MET A 31 10.96 -28.08 -4.35
CA MET A 31 11.06 -26.64 -4.60
C MET A 31 9.69 -25.99 -4.82
N GLY A 32 8.77 -26.66 -5.52
CA GLY A 32 7.39 -26.15 -5.68
C GLY A 32 6.69 -25.97 -4.33
N ALA A 33 6.72 -26.98 -3.48
CA ALA A 33 6.12 -26.89 -2.15
C ALA A 33 6.77 -25.82 -1.25
N LEU A 34 8.08 -25.55 -1.43
CA LEU A 34 8.75 -24.47 -0.71
C LEU A 34 8.34 -23.09 -1.23
N ALA A 35 8.22 -22.94 -2.55
CA ALA A 35 7.79 -21.70 -3.18
C ALA A 35 6.37 -21.32 -2.75
N ASP A 36 5.46 -22.29 -2.69
CA ASP A 36 4.09 -22.06 -2.22
C ASP A 36 4.07 -21.57 -0.76
N ARG A 37 4.88 -22.20 0.12
CA ARG A 37 5.01 -21.75 1.52
C ARG A 37 5.66 -20.38 1.66
N MET A 38 6.64 -20.06 0.82
CA MET A 38 7.25 -18.73 0.79
C MET A 38 6.28 -17.67 0.29
N LEU A 39 5.43 -17.99 -0.68
CA LEU A 39 4.36 -17.11 -1.15
C LEU A 39 3.33 -16.86 -0.04
N GLU A 40 2.83 -17.92 0.60
CA GLU A 40 1.89 -17.80 1.73
C GLU A 40 2.49 -16.98 2.88
N PHE A 41 3.77 -17.18 3.23
CA PHE A 41 4.44 -16.41 4.26
C PHE A 41 4.64 -14.94 3.86
N SER A 42 4.94 -14.66 2.59
CA SER A 42 5.12 -13.30 2.07
C SER A 42 3.79 -12.53 2.05
N PHE A 43 2.70 -13.17 1.62
CA PHE A 43 1.37 -12.57 1.63
C PHE A 43 0.81 -12.42 3.04
N GLY A 44 0.98 -13.44 3.89
CA GLY A 44 0.57 -13.40 5.29
C GLY A 44 1.33 -12.34 6.09
N GLY A 45 2.65 -12.27 5.90
CA GLY A 45 3.50 -11.25 6.52
C GLY A 45 3.12 -9.83 6.10
N ALA A 46 2.84 -9.61 4.80
CA ALA A 46 2.38 -8.32 4.30
C ALA A 46 1.04 -7.89 4.89
N LYS A 47 0.07 -8.81 5.00
CA LYS A 47 -1.22 -8.53 5.64
C LYS A 47 -1.06 -8.13 7.11
N ILE A 48 -0.19 -8.82 7.85
CA ILE A 48 0.12 -8.49 9.25
C ILE A 48 0.73 -7.08 9.36
N LEU A 49 1.63 -6.70 8.45
CA LEU A 49 2.20 -5.36 8.45
C LEU A 49 1.14 -4.30 8.18
N PHE A 50 0.25 -4.54 7.23
CA PHE A 50 -0.85 -3.63 6.91
C PHE A 50 -1.80 -3.44 8.10
N ASP A 51 -2.26 -4.53 8.72
CA ASP A 51 -3.11 -4.50 9.92
C ASP A 51 -2.41 -3.78 11.09
N LYS A 52 -1.11 -3.98 11.25
CA LYS A 52 -0.31 -3.28 12.27
C LYS A 52 -0.26 -1.77 12.03
N GLU A 53 -0.07 -1.32 10.78
CA GLU A 53 -0.07 0.12 10.48
C GLU A 53 -1.47 0.74 10.64
N LEU A 54 -2.54 0.02 10.28
CA LEU A 54 -3.91 0.46 10.53
C LEU A 54 -4.21 0.58 12.03
N LYS A 55 -3.82 -0.40 12.85
CA LYS A 55 -4.01 -0.36 14.30
C LYS A 55 -3.29 0.83 14.93
N LYS A 56 -2.04 1.09 14.54
CA LYS A 56 -1.33 2.30 14.98
C LYS A 56 -2.09 3.57 14.61
N GLY A 57 -2.65 3.64 13.40
CA GLY A 57 -3.45 4.77 12.96
C GLY A 57 -4.73 4.95 13.80
N ALA A 58 -5.40 3.86 14.12
CA ALA A 58 -6.59 3.86 14.97
C ALA A 58 -6.29 4.36 16.40
N GLU A 59 -5.22 3.85 17.02
CA GLU A 59 -4.75 4.28 18.34
C GLU A 59 -4.43 5.79 18.36
N ILE A 60 -3.82 6.31 17.28
CA ILE A 60 -3.53 7.75 17.16
C ILE A 60 -4.81 8.58 17.13
N ILE A 61 -5.84 8.14 16.41
CA ILE A 61 -7.13 8.86 16.32
C ILE A 61 -7.85 8.82 17.67
N GLU A 62 -7.85 7.69 18.37
CA GLU A 62 -8.51 7.55 19.68
C GLU A 62 -7.91 8.47 20.75
N HIS A 63 -6.59 8.71 20.69
CA HIS A 63 -5.90 9.58 21.64
C HIS A 63 -5.78 11.05 21.20
N SER A 64 -6.15 11.37 19.96
CA SER A 64 -6.09 12.75 19.45
C SER A 64 -7.39 13.48 19.81
N PRO A 65 -7.34 14.74 20.31
CA PRO A 65 -8.55 15.51 20.56
C PRO A 65 -9.37 15.58 19.26
N LEU A 66 -10.61 15.08 19.34
CA LEU A 66 -11.49 14.97 18.18
C LEU A 66 -11.69 16.35 17.54
N PRO A 67 -11.59 16.48 16.21
CA PRO A 67 -12.12 17.66 15.52
C PRO A 67 -13.60 17.80 15.90
N ARG A 68 -14.03 19.05 16.07
CA ARG A 68 -15.32 19.41 16.67
C ARG A 68 -16.47 18.59 16.02
N PRO A 69 -17.40 18.00 16.81
CA PRO A 69 -18.40 17.01 16.32
C PRO A 69 -19.29 17.44 15.14
N GLU A 70 -19.33 18.72 14.80
CA GLU A 70 -20.11 19.27 13.68
C GLU A 70 -19.55 18.87 12.30
N GLN A 71 -18.32 18.33 12.22
CA GLN A 71 -17.74 17.75 11.02
C GLN A 71 -17.62 16.23 11.11
N ARG A 72 -18.67 15.57 11.61
CA ARG A 72 -18.86 14.15 11.32
C ARG A 72 -19.12 14.04 9.82
N LEU A 73 -18.06 13.96 9.02
CA LEU A 73 -18.12 13.61 7.62
C LEU A 73 -18.99 12.35 7.55
N GLU A 74 -20.19 12.47 6.97
CA GLU A 74 -20.87 11.28 6.50
C GLU A 74 -19.83 10.51 5.70
N PRO A 75 -19.62 9.20 5.99
CA PRO A 75 -18.71 8.40 5.17
C PRO A 75 -19.12 8.68 3.73
N PRO A 76 -18.18 9.14 2.88
CA PRO A 76 -18.53 9.62 1.55
C PRO A 76 -19.45 8.58 0.95
N HIS A 77 -20.71 8.98 0.68
CA HIS A 77 -21.66 8.09 0.07
C HIS A 77 -21.02 7.72 -1.26
N VAL A 78 -20.56 6.48 -1.35
CA VAL A 78 -20.03 5.96 -2.60
C VAL A 78 -21.25 5.74 -3.45
N ASP A 79 -21.71 6.80 -4.11
CA ASP A 79 -22.63 6.67 -5.22
C ASP A 79 -21.96 5.68 -6.19
N ASP A 80 -22.55 4.50 -6.34
CA ASP A 80 -22.01 3.42 -7.18
C ASP A 80 -21.93 3.83 -8.68
N ASP A 81 -22.44 5.02 -9.02
CA ASP A 81 -22.49 5.58 -10.38
C ASP A 81 -21.47 6.71 -10.67
N ASP A 82 -20.68 7.17 -9.70
CA ASP A 82 -19.73 8.24 -9.97
C ASP A 82 -18.47 7.72 -10.67
N GLN A 83 -18.37 8.01 -11.96
CA GLN A 83 -17.18 7.84 -12.77
C GLN A 83 -16.03 8.65 -12.16
N PHE A 84 -15.22 7.99 -11.33
CA PHE A 84 -13.97 8.54 -10.83
C PHE A 84 -13.12 9.06 -11.99
N HIS A 85 -13.07 10.38 -12.14
CA HIS A 85 -12.10 11.11 -12.95
C HIS A 85 -10.72 11.02 -12.29
N THR A 86 -10.17 9.80 -12.22
CA THR A 86 -8.75 9.60 -11.93
C THR A 86 -7.96 10.24 -13.07
N SER A 87 -7.01 11.11 -12.74
CA SER A 87 -6.04 11.62 -13.70
C SER A 87 -5.45 10.46 -14.52
N ASN A 88 -5.45 10.59 -15.85
CA ASN A 88 -5.22 9.48 -16.80
C ASN A 88 -3.86 8.75 -16.63
N LEU A 89 -2.92 9.30 -15.85
CA LEU A 89 -1.60 8.71 -15.64
C LEU A 89 -1.62 7.43 -14.79
N ASN A 90 -2.48 7.36 -13.76
CA ASN A 90 -2.51 6.20 -12.87
C ASN A 90 -3.35 5.03 -13.43
N ARG A 91 -4.31 5.30 -14.31
CA ARG A 91 -5.16 4.25 -14.89
C ARG A 91 -4.36 3.27 -15.76
N SER A 92 -3.32 3.74 -16.47
CA SER A 92 -2.44 2.86 -17.26
C SER A 92 -1.56 1.95 -16.39
N LEU A 93 -1.00 2.49 -15.30
CA LEU A 93 -0.20 1.72 -14.33
C LEU A 93 -1.04 0.71 -13.56
N LEU A 94 -2.32 1.02 -13.30
CA LEU A 94 -3.27 0.12 -12.62
C LEU A 94 -3.90 -0.90 -13.57
N ALA A 95 -4.15 -0.55 -14.83
CA ALA A 95 -4.75 -1.43 -15.83
C ALA A 95 -3.81 -2.58 -16.27
N GLY A 96 -2.49 -2.40 -16.18
CA GLY A 96 -1.52 -3.48 -16.43
C GLY A 96 -1.46 -4.55 -15.34
N ARG A 97 -1.97 -4.27 -14.13
CA ARG A 97 -2.05 -5.23 -13.02
C ARG A 97 -3.47 -5.78 -12.94
N ALA A 98 -3.72 -6.85 -13.70
CA ALA A 98 -5.01 -7.55 -13.86
C ALA A 98 -5.59 -8.21 -12.58
N GLY A 99 -5.29 -7.70 -11.39
CA GLY A 99 -5.78 -8.22 -10.11
C GLY A 99 -5.95 -7.16 -9.01
N THR A 100 -5.90 -5.87 -9.34
CA THR A 100 -6.05 -4.82 -8.32
C THR A 100 -7.50 -4.76 -7.81
N SER A 101 -7.73 -5.07 -6.53
CA SER A 101 -9.09 -5.05 -5.95
C SER A 101 -9.67 -3.63 -5.94
N LYS A 102 -11.02 -3.50 -6.05
CA LYS A 102 -11.73 -2.20 -5.92
C LYS A 102 -11.28 -1.44 -4.65
N SER A 103 -11.07 -2.17 -3.56
CA SER A 103 -10.57 -1.66 -2.28
C SER A 103 -9.16 -1.07 -2.36
N ALA A 104 -8.22 -1.75 -3.01
CA ALA A 104 -6.87 -1.24 -3.20
C ALA A 104 -6.85 0.05 -4.03
N VAL A 105 -7.69 0.13 -5.07
CA VAL A 105 -7.83 1.35 -5.88
C VAL A 105 -8.38 2.51 -5.05
N GLN A 106 -9.39 2.28 -4.21
CA GLN A 106 -9.94 3.30 -3.32
C GLN A 106 -8.91 3.83 -2.31
N ILE A 107 -8.11 2.94 -1.71
CA ILE A 107 -7.02 3.32 -0.80
C ILE A 107 -5.98 4.20 -1.49
N LEU A 108 -5.56 3.80 -2.69
CA LEU A 108 -4.60 4.58 -3.48
C LEU A 108 -5.14 5.96 -3.83
N ALA A 109 -6.40 6.03 -4.28
CA ALA A 109 -7.06 7.29 -4.61
C ALA A 109 -7.21 8.22 -3.39
N ALA A 110 -7.53 7.67 -2.21
CA ALA A 110 -7.68 8.46 -1.00
C ALA A 110 -6.36 9.12 -0.57
N LEU A 111 -5.23 8.41 -0.64
CA LEU A 111 -3.94 8.99 -0.31
C LEU A 111 -3.46 9.99 -1.38
N GLU A 112 -3.74 9.73 -2.66
CA GLU A 112 -3.45 10.68 -3.74
C GLU A 112 -4.13 12.03 -3.50
N GLN A 113 -5.40 12.04 -3.08
CA GLN A 113 -6.08 13.29 -2.72
C GLN A 113 -5.39 14.02 -1.56
N ILE A 114 -4.85 13.30 -0.56
CA ILE A 114 -4.14 13.91 0.57
C ILE A 114 -2.83 14.54 0.07
N ASP A 115 -2.09 13.83 -0.78
CA ASP A 115 -0.85 14.32 -1.37
C ASP A 115 -1.10 15.56 -2.23
N ASP A 116 -2.15 15.55 -3.07
CA ASP A 116 -2.57 16.71 -3.87
C ASP A 116 -2.91 17.93 -3.00
N LEU A 117 -3.63 17.71 -1.90
CA LEU A 117 -3.95 18.78 -0.96
C LEU A 117 -2.67 19.34 -0.32
N LEU A 118 -1.74 18.49 0.10
CA LEU A 118 -0.45 18.90 0.66
C LEU A 118 0.37 19.71 -0.35
N TYR A 119 0.45 19.30 -1.63
CA TYR A 119 1.19 20.06 -2.64
C TYR A 119 0.63 21.47 -2.80
N LYS A 120 -0.68 21.55 -2.94
CA LYS A 120 -1.36 22.84 -3.05
C LYS A 120 -1.12 23.71 -1.78
N ILE A 121 -0.98 23.11 -0.58
CA ILE A 121 -0.66 23.85 0.67
C ILE A 121 0.77 24.37 0.60
N GLY A 122 1.69 23.53 0.11
CA GLY A 122 3.07 23.90 -0.17
C GLY A 122 3.16 25.12 -1.08
N ASP A 123 2.42 25.12 -2.19
CA ASP A 123 2.33 26.23 -3.13
C ASP A 123 1.87 27.53 -2.46
N GLU A 124 0.80 27.46 -1.64
CA GLU A 124 0.27 28.62 -0.92
C GLU A 124 1.26 29.15 0.14
N MET A 125 2.09 28.27 0.71
CA MET A 125 3.12 28.63 1.67
C MET A 125 4.43 29.08 1.02
N GLY A 126 4.55 29.03 -0.31
CA GLY A 126 5.79 29.31 -1.03
C GLY A 126 6.89 28.28 -0.75
N ILE A 127 6.51 27.06 -0.37
CA ILE A 127 7.44 25.95 -0.15
C ILE A 127 7.53 25.18 -1.47
N ASP A 128 8.70 25.19 -2.10
CA ASP A 128 8.99 24.32 -3.24
C ASP A 128 9.05 22.86 -2.75
N ALA A 129 7.90 22.20 -2.80
CA ALA A 129 7.71 20.88 -2.25
C ALA A 129 7.92 19.82 -3.33
N ALA A 130 9.17 19.35 -3.46
CA ALA A 130 9.45 18.16 -4.26
C ALA A 130 8.68 16.91 -3.77
N LEU A 131 8.22 16.90 -2.51
CA LEU A 131 7.53 15.79 -1.87
C LEU A 131 6.43 16.29 -0.92
N ALA A 132 5.23 15.69 -0.96
CA ALA A 132 4.14 16.01 -0.02
C ALA A 132 4.55 15.83 1.47
N SER A 133 5.48 14.92 1.76
CA SER A 133 6.01 14.72 3.11
C SER A 133 6.76 15.94 3.65
N SER A 134 7.47 16.69 2.82
CA SER A 134 8.17 17.89 3.29
C SER A 134 7.19 18.97 3.75
N VAL A 135 6.03 19.07 3.08
CA VAL A 135 4.97 20.02 3.46
C VAL A 135 4.39 19.68 4.83
N ILE A 136 3.99 18.42 5.06
CA ILE A 136 3.39 18.05 6.35
C ILE A 136 4.37 18.19 7.52
N PHE A 137 5.68 17.91 7.32
CA PHE A 137 6.71 18.17 8.33
C PHE A 137 6.90 19.68 8.57
N SER A 138 6.83 20.50 7.53
CA SER A 138 6.91 21.95 7.65
C SER A 138 5.72 22.51 8.42
N LEU A 139 4.51 22.02 8.14
CA LEU A 139 3.30 22.37 8.89
C LEU A 139 3.41 21.98 10.38
N ALA A 140 3.99 20.82 10.66
CA ALA A 140 4.23 20.36 12.03
C ALA A 140 5.27 21.20 12.76
N ALA A 141 6.37 21.56 12.09
CA ALA A 141 7.40 22.46 12.64
C ALA A 141 6.83 23.84 13.00
N GLN A 142 5.86 24.32 12.22
CA GLN A 142 5.11 25.56 12.48
C GLN A 142 3.96 25.40 13.49
N LYS A 143 3.80 24.22 14.09
CA LYS A 143 2.71 23.86 15.02
C LYS A 143 1.30 24.07 14.43
N LYS A 144 1.17 24.07 13.10
CA LYS A 144 -0.13 24.13 12.39
C LYS A 144 -0.80 22.76 12.32
N VAL A 145 0.01 21.70 12.35
CA VAL A 145 -0.44 20.31 12.36
C VAL A 145 0.15 19.62 13.59
N PRO A 146 -0.65 18.88 14.39
CA PRO A 146 -0.14 18.15 15.53
C PRO A 146 0.68 16.93 15.07
N GLN A 147 1.64 16.52 15.90
CA GLN A 147 2.50 15.37 15.58
C GLN A 147 1.73 14.06 15.38
N SER A 148 0.53 13.94 15.97
CA SER A 148 -0.38 12.80 15.75
C SER A 148 -0.78 12.67 14.28
N VAL A 149 -1.19 13.76 13.63
CA VAL A 149 -1.59 13.78 12.21
C VAL A 149 -0.40 13.44 11.30
N VAL A 150 0.81 13.91 11.63
CA VAL A 150 2.04 13.54 10.90
C VAL A 150 2.30 12.03 10.95
N LYS A 151 2.19 11.44 12.15
CA LYS A 151 2.37 10.00 12.34
C LYS A 151 1.30 9.20 11.60
N LEU A 152 0.05 9.65 11.64
CA LEU A 152 -1.06 9.01 10.93
C LEU A 152 -0.84 9.04 9.41
N TYR A 153 -0.44 10.18 8.86
CA TYR A 153 -0.09 10.28 7.44
C TYR A 153 1.08 9.36 7.06
N GLY A 154 2.11 9.26 7.90
CA GLY A 154 3.20 8.29 7.73
C GLY A 154 2.70 6.85 7.65
N ALA A 155 1.85 6.44 8.59
CA ALA A 155 1.26 5.11 8.60
C ALA A 155 0.43 4.82 7.33
N LEU A 156 -0.34 5.80 6.82
CA LEU A 156 -1.10 5.65 5.58
C LEU A 156 -0.18 5.49 4.35
N ARG A 157 0.95 6.21 4.30
CA ARG A 157 1.96 6.03 3.24
C ARG A 157 2.60 4.65 3.30
N ASP A 158 2.97 4.18 4.49
CA ASP A 158 3.56 2.86 4.68
C ASP A 158 2.58 1.75 4.27
N ALA A 159 1.30 1.88 4.66
CA ALA A 159 0.23 0.99 4.25
C ALA A 159 0.03 0.97 2.72
N ARG A 160 0.07 2.12 2.03
CA ARG A 160 0.10 2.18 0.56
C ARG A 160 1.32 1.47 -0.02
N ASN A 161 2.50 1.69 0.55
CA ASN A 161 3.73 1.06 0.07
C ASN A 161 3.62 -0.47 0.15
N VAL A 162 3.05 -1.00 1.23
CA VAL A 162 2.75 -2.43 1.37
C VAL A 162 1.85 -2.91 0.22
N ILE A 163 0.74 -2.23 -0.06
CA ILE A 163 -0.18 -2.60 -1.15
C ILE A 163 0.55 -2.57 -2.51
N ALA A 164 1.31 -1.51 -2.77
CA ALA A 164 1.98 -1.29 -4.05
C ALA A 164 3.10 -2.30 -4.34
N HIS A 165 3.82 -2.73 -3.30
CA HIS A 165 4.99 -3.61 -3.42
C HIS A 165 4.68 -5.09 -3.20
N THR A 166 3.76 -5.43 -2.29
CA THR A 166 3.52 -6.84 -1.91
C THR A 166 2.33 -7.47 -2.61
N GLN A 167 1.50 -6.67 -3.31
CA GLN A 167 0.21 -7.10 -3.86
C GLN A 167 -0.76 -7.65 -2.80
N ALA A 168 -0.49 -7.43 -1.50
CA ALA A 168 -1.44 -7.75 -0.45
C ALA A 168 -2.71 -6.93 -0.67
N LEU A 169 -3.79 -7.62 -1.04
CA LEU A 169 -5.08 -7.01 -1.27
C LEU A 169 -5.76 -6.82 0.10
N PRO A 170 -6.00 -5.58 0.53
CA PRO A 170 -6.72 -5.33 1.77
C PRO A 170 -8.15 -5.83 1.63
N ASP A 171 -8.68 -6.40 2.72
CA ASP A 171 -10.08 -6.78 2.77
C ASP A 171 -10.99 -5.54 2.91
N LYS A 172 -12.31 -5.76 2.87
CA LYS A 172 -13.29 -4.67 2.89
C LYS A 172 -13.22 -3.86 4.19
N THR A 173 -13.01 -4.51 5.33
CA THR A 173 -12.96 -3.86 6.64
C THR A 173 -11.68 -3.05 6.78
N GLU A 174 -10.55 -3.64 6.39
CA GLU A 174 -9.24 -3.00 6.28
C GLU A 174 -9.30 -1.73 5.41
N ALA A 175 -9.94 -1.82 4.25
CA ALA A 175 -10.09 -0.67 3.36
C ALA A 175 -10.99 0.42 3.95
N GLN A 176 -12.10 0.07 4.58
CA GLN A 176 -12.96 1.04 5.25
C GLN A 176 -12.23 1.77 6.38
N GLU A 177 -11.43 1.06 7.16
CA GLU A 177 -10.64 1.67 8.23
C GLU A 177 -9.56 2.60 7.67
N PHE A 178 -8.85 2.19 6.61
CA PHE A 178 -7.92 3.07 5.90
C PHE A 178 -8.63 4.35 5.43
N LEU A 179 -9.79 4.23 4.77
CA LEU A 179 -10.56 5.37 4.27
C LEU A 179 -11.02 6.30 5.39
N ARG A 180 -11.42 5.75 6.54
CA ARG A 180 -11.77 6.52 7.74
C ARG A 180 -10.58 7.34 8.24
N GLN A 181 -9.40 6.72 8.33
CA GLN A 181 -8.16 7.37 8.76
C GLN A 181 -7.71 8.45 7.76
N ALA A 182 -7.78 8.15 6.47
CA ALA A 182 -7.49 9.10 5.40
C ALA A 182 -8.45 10.30 5.44
N GLY A 183 -9.75 10.06 5.66
CA GLY A 183 -10.76 11.11 5.83
C GLY A 183 -10.45 12.05 7.01
N TYR A 184 -9.96 11.50 8.13
CA TYR A 184 -9.53 12.32 9.28
C TYR A 184 -8.38 13.26 8.92
N VAL A 185 -7.33 12.74 8.26
CA VAL A 185 -6.19 13.55 7.81
C VAL A 185 -6.65 14.61 6.81
N MET A 186 -7.50 14.24 5.85
CA MET A 186 -8.05 15.14 4.83
C MET A 186 -8.81 16.31 5.45
N ALA A 187 -9.73 16.03 6.39
CA ALA A 187 -10.52 17.04 7.07
C ALA A 187 -9.61 18.05 7.78
N PHE A 188 -8.62 17.54 8.52
CA PHE A 188 -7.67 18.37 9.26
C PHE A 188 -6.86 19.26 8.31
N LEU A 189 -6.32 18.70 7.23
CA LEU A 189 -5.54 19.46 6.25
C LEU A 189 -6.39 20.50 5.51
N THR A 190 -7.67 20.22 5.28
CA THR A 190 -8.62 21.17 4.67
C THR A 190 -8.88 22.35 5.60
N GLU A 191 -9.00 22.12 6.90
CA GLU A 191 -9.11 23.21 7.88
C GLU A 191 -7.85 24.09 7.90
N VAL A 192 -6.67 23.45 7.89
CA VAL A 192 -5.38 24.16 7.80
C VAL A 192 -5.30 24.98 6.53
N TRP A 193 -5.66 24.39 5.39
CA TRP A 193 -5.74 25.06 4.10
C TRP A 193 -6.57 26.34 4.16
N GLU A 194 -7.81 26.23 4.65
CA GLU A 194 -8.74 27.36 4.72
C GLU A 194 -8.25 28.44 5.69
N SER A 195 -7.54 28.05 6.76
CA SER A 195 -6.90 28.99 7.68
C SER A 195 -5.77 29.78 7.03
N LEU A 196 -5.05 29.20 6.06
CA LEU A 196 -3.96 29.84 5.34
C LEU A 196 -4.50 30.88 4.35
N LYS A 197 -5.53 30.53 3.57
CA LYS A 197 -6.19 31.44 2.62
C LYS A 197 -6.73 32.71 3.26
N LYS A 198 -7.21 32.63 4.51
CA LYS A 198 -7.80 33.77 5.23
C LYS A 198 -6.77 34.79 5.72
N ARG A 199 -5.47 34.45 5.75
CA ARG A 199 -4.46 35.42 6.17
C ARG A 199 -4.15 36.37 5.01
N PRO A 200 -4.40 37.69 5.13
CA PRO A 200 -4.04 38.63 4.09
C PRO A 200 -2.53 38.57 3.85
N ARG A 201 -2.12 38.47 2.58
CA ARG A 201 -0.72 38.57 2.16
C ARG A 201 -0.27 40.02 2.43
N GLY A 202 0.33 40.22 3.60
CA GLY A 202 0.94 41.49 4.01
C GLY A 202 2.29 41.72 3.37
#